data_AF-A0A0P9F6B7-F1
#
_entry.id   AF-A0A0P9F6B7-F1
#
_cell.length_a   1.000
_cell.length_b   1.000
_cell.length_c   1.000
_cell.angle_alpha   90.00
_cell.angle_beta   90.00
_cell.angle_gamma   90.00
#
_symmetry.space_group_name_H-M   'P 1'
#
loop_
_entity.id
_entity.type
_entity.pdbx_description
1 polymer ?
#
loop_
_entity_poly.entity_id
_entity_poly.type
_entity_poly.pdbx_seq_one_letter_code
_entity_poly.pdbx_strand_id
1 'polypeptide(L)'
;YIDLLGAPEASAAPHVAVARVEELYSFPDTELRAVIGRYPHLQEVVWLQEEPRNMGAWNYIAPRLRALLPADMPLLYAGRAESATPAEGSLVEHAIEQARIIAQALQGQLQPAAGSLA
;
A
#
# COMPACT_ATOMS: atom_id res chain seq x y z
N TYR A 1 -4.72 5.82 -6.40
CA TYR A 1 -5.13 6.98 -5.54
C TYR A 1 -6.52 7.46 -5.90
N ILE A 2 -6.77 7.89 -7.14
CA ILE A 2 -8.11 8.36 -7.56
C ILE A 2 -9.14 7.25 -7.36
N ASP A 3 -8.83 6.04 -7.79
CA ASP A 3 -9.73 4.90 -7.65
C ASP A 3 -10.02 4.56 -6.18
N LEU A 4 -9.03 4.65 -5.30
CA LEU A 4 -9.20 4.45 -3.86
C LEU A 4 -10.16 5.49 -3.26
N LEU A 5 -10.04 6.77 -3.63
CA LEU A 5 -10.92 7.82 -3.12
C LEU A 5 -12.31 7.81 -3.76
N GLY A 6 -12.43 7.35 -5.00
CA GLY A 6 -13.68 7.19 -5.71
C GLY A 6 -14.47 5.93 -5.32
N ALA A 7 -13.84 5.00 -4.61
CA ALA A 7 -14.47 3.77 -4.15
C ALA A 7 -15.58 4.07 -3.14
N PRO A 8 -16.79 3.49 -3.28
CA PRO A 8 -17.86 3.64 -2.30
C PRO A 8 -17.42 3.29 -0.87
N GLU A 9 -16.56 2.28 -0.73
CA GLU A 9 -16.01 1.79 0.53
C GLU A 9 -15.15 2.84 1.24
N ALA A 10 -14.56 3.80 0.53
CA ALA A 10 -13.74 4.84 1.13
C ALA A 10 -14.55 5.74 2.07
N SER A 11 -15.81 6.01 1.71
CA SER A 11 -16.74 6.76 2.57
C SER A 11 -17.10 6.03 3.85
N ALA A 12 -16.99 4.69 3.84
CA ALA A 12 -17.23 3.82 4.99
C ALA A 12 -15.97 3.57 5.84
N ALA A 13 -14.80 4.09 5.42
CA ALA A 13 -13.52 3.91 6.10
C ALA A 13 -12.94 5.26 6.63
N PRO A 14 -13.67 6.01 7.48
CA PRO A 14 -13.22 7.33 7.95
C PRO A 14 -11.97 7.28 8.86
N HIS A 15 -11.57 6.10 9.30
CA HIS A 15 -10.37 5.85 10.08
C HIS A 15 -9.10 5.67 9.22
N VAL A 16 -9.27 5.56 7.90
CA VAL A 16 -8.15 5.42 6.95
C VAL A 16 -7.76 6.80 6.44
N ALA A 17 -6.50 7.17 6.66
CA ALA A 17 -5.91 8.36 6.05
C ALA A 17 -5.11 7.97 4.81
N VAL A 18 -5.32 8.69 3.71
CA VAL A 18 -4.62 8.45 2.44
C VAL A 18 -3.58 9.55 2.22
N ALA A 19 -2.33 9.14 2.02
CA ALA A 19 -1.24 10.02 1.61
C ALA A 19 -0.68 9.57 0.26
N ARG A 20 -0.20 10.53 -0.53
CA ARG A 20 0.52 10.26 -1.78
C ARG A 20 1.99 10.56 -1.60
N VAL A 21 2.84 9.74 -2.21
CA VAL A 21 4.27 9.96 -2.31
C VAL A 21 4.58 10.31 -3.76
N GLU A 22 4.66 11.61 -4.05
CA GLU A 22 4.86 12.13 -5.41
C GLU A 22 6.32 12.01 -5.87
N GLU A 23 7.27 12.00 -4.93
CA GLU A 23 8.70 11.84 -5.20
C GLU A 23 9.21 10.56 -4.52
N LEU A 24 9.56 9.57 -5.32
CA LEU A 24 10.05 8.27 -4.83
C LEU A 24 11.57 8.24 -4.71
N TYR A 25 12.29 8.85 -5.65
CA TYR A 25 13.75 8.93 -5.69
C TYR A 25 14.21 10.25 -5.11
N SER A 26 15.32 10.24 -4.36
CA SER A 26 15.53 11.16 -3.23
C SER A 26 14.46 10.93 -2.17
N PHE A 27 14.57 9.79 -1.48
CA PHE A 27 13.54 9.32 -0.56
C PHE A 27 13.14 10.42 0.45
N PRO A 28 11.87 10.86 0.46
CA PRO A 28 11.41 12.03 1.21
C PRO A 28 11.15 11.68 2.68
N ASP A 29 12.22 11.36 3.40
CA ASP A 29 12.15 10.85 4.78
C ASP A 29 11.54 11.88 5.74
N THR A 30 11.87 13.15 5.55
CA THR A 30 11.47 14.26 6.40
C THR A 30 9.98 14.54 6.25
N GLU A 31 9.47 14.58 5.02
CA GLU A 31 8.06 14.79 4.70
C GLU A 31 7.22 13.61 5.17
N LEU A 32 7.70 12.37 4.95
CA LEU A 32 7.00 11.17 5.41
C LEU A 32 6.88 11.12 6.93
N ARG A 33 7.96 11.44 7.67
CA ARG A 33 7.92 11.55 9.14
C ARG A 33 6.91 12.61 9.59
N ALA A 34 6.88 13.76 8.93
CA ALA A 34 5.94 14.82 9.26
C ALA A 34 4.48 14.39 9.04
N VAL A 35 4.19 13.70 7.94
CA VAL A 35 2.84 13.17 7.66
C VAL A 35 2.44 12.10 8.67
N ILE A 36 3.30 11.10 8.91
CA ILE A 36 3.05 10.01 9.87
C ILE A 36 2.82 10.58 11.27
N GLY A 37 3.62 11.57 11.69
CA GLY A 37 3.51 12.22 13.00
C GLY A 37 2.18 12.94 13.27
N ARG A 38 1.37 13.20 12.23
CA ARG A 38 0.01 13.77 12.39
C ARG A 38 -1.00 12.76 12.93
N TYR A 39 -0.65 11.47 12.98
CA TYR A 39 -1.54 10.38 13.38
C TYR A 39 -0.98 9.66 14.62
N PRO A 40 -1.13 10.24 15.84
CA PRO A 40 -0.56 9.67 17.07
C PRO A 40 -1.20 8.33 17.50
N HIS A 41 -2.37 8.01 16.96
CA HIS A 41 -3.08 6.75 17.20
C HIS A 41 -3.01 5.78 16.01
N LEU A 42 -2.04 5.99 15.10
CA LEU A 42 -1.82 5.12 13.96
C LEU A 42 -1.52 3.69 14.42
N GLN A 43 -2.24 2.72 13.86
CA GLN A 43 -2.10 1.31 14.22
C GLN A 43 -1.33 0.51 13.19
N GLU A 44 -1.31 0.96 11.94
CA GLU A 44 -0.63 0.29 10.83
C GLU A 44 -0.42 1.26 9.67
N VAL A 45 0.51 0.90 8.78
CA VAL A 45 0.75 1.59 7.52
C VAL A 45 0.59 0.61 6.38
N VAL A 46 -0.17 0.98 5.35
CA VAL A 46 -0.34 0.18 4.14
C VAL A 46 0.31 0.91 2.97
N TRP A 47 1.22 0.24 2.27
CA TRP A 47 1.67 0.70 0.95
C TRP A 47 0.74 0.14 -0.11
N LEU A 48 0.01 1.04 -0.77
CA LEU A 48 -0.89 0.71 -1.87
C LEU A 48 -0.23 1.00 -3.22
N GLN A 49 -0.20 0.02 -4.12
CA GLN A 49 0.18 0.22 -5.52
C GLN A 49 -0.62 -0.70 -6.46
N GLU A 50 -0.75 -0.31 -7.72
CA GLU A 50 -1.44 -1.13 -8.73
C GLU A 50 -0.51 -2.13 -9.39
N GLU A 51 0.79 -1.87 -9.41
CA GLU A 51 1.79 -2.75 -9.99
C GLU A 51 1.97 -4.04 -9.14
N PRO A 52 2.34 -5.16 -9.77
CA PRO A 52 2.80 -6.37 -9.08
C PRO A 52 3.81 -6.07 -7.98
N ARG A 53 3.79 -6.85 -6.89
CA ARG A 53 4.67 -6.66 -5.73
C ARG A 53 6.16 -6.63 -6.06
N ASN A 54 6.58 -7.42 -7.04
CA ASN A 54 7.95 -7.45 -7.54
C ASN A 54 8.29 -6.28 -8.49
N MET A 55 7.30 -5.45 -8.82
CA MET A 55 7.38 -4.27 -9.65
C MET A 55 6.99 -3.00 -8.87
N GLY A 56 6.98 -1.86 -9.56
CA GLY A 56 6.64 -0.58 -8.97
C GLY A 56 7.63 -0.16 -7.88
N ALA A 57 7.13 0.54 -6.88
CA ALA A 57 7.96 1.21 -5.87
C ALA A 57 8.20 0.36 -4.61
N TRP A 58 7.40 -0.68 -4.36
CA TRP A 58 7.39 -1.44 -3.11
C TRP A 58 8.80 -1.88 -2.68
N ASN A 59 9.57 -2.53 -3.56
CA ASN A 59 10.91 -3.03 -3.23
C ASN A 59 11.92 -1.92 -2.87
N TYR A 60 11.72 -0.70 -3.38
CA TYR A 60 12.55 0.45 -3.06
C TYR A 60 12.07 1.16 -1.79
N ILE A 61 10.76 1.37 -1.64
CA ILE A 61 10.16 2.15 -0.55
C ILE A 61 10.04 1.35 0.75
N ALA A 62 9.62 0.09 0.70
CA ALA A 62 9.33 -0.72 1.89
C ALA A 62 10.46 -0.73 2.92
N PRO A 63 11.74 -1.02 2.59
CA PRO A 63 12.81 -1.02 3.58
C PRO A 63 13.07 0.37 4.18
N ARG A 64 12.88 1.44 3.38
CA ARG A 64 13.09 2.83 3.82
C ARG A 64 11.95 3.28 4.73
N LEU A 65 10.72 3.00 4.35
CA LEU A 65 9.52 3.30 5.13
C LEU A 65 9.54 2.52 6.46
N ARG A 66 9.94 1.24 6.43
CA ARG A 66 10.14 0.43 7.65
C ARG A 66 11.12 1.08 8.62
N ALA A 67 12.19 1.70 8.13
CA ALA A 67 13.18 2.40 8.96
C ALA A 67 12.66 3.72 9.56
N LEU A 68 11.56 4.29 9.05
CA LEU A 68 10.91 5.46 9.62
C LEU A 68 9.93 5.10 10.75
N LEU A 69 9.38 3.89 10.72
CA LEU A 69 8.28 3.46 11.58
C LEU A 69 8.79 2.74 12.84
N PRO A 70 8.09 2.83 13.99
CA PRO A 70 8.38 2.04 15.20
C PRO A 70 8.47 0.55 14.89
N ALA A 71 9.33 -0.21 15.58
CA ALA A 71 9.57 -1.62 15.24
C ALA A 71 8.31 -2.51 15.28
N ASP A 72 7.36 -2.17 16.14
CA ASP A 72 6.07 -2.83 16.34
C ASP A 72 4.95 -2.33 15.42
N MET A 73 5.15 -1.21 14.72
CA MET A 73 4.17 -0.66 13.77
C MET A 73 4.09 -1.56 12.52
N PRO A 74 2.97 -2.22 12.21
CA PRO A 74 2.82 -3.02 10.99
C PRO A 74 3.00 -2.17 9.73
N LEU A 75 3.78 -2.70 8.77
CA LEU A 75 3.87 -2.18 7.41
C LEU A 75 3.38 -3.26 6.45
N LEU A 76 2.24 -3.01 5.82
CA LEU A 76 1.51 -3.97 5.00
C LEU A 76 1.56 -3.55 3.52
N TYR A 77 1.35 -4.51 2.63
CA TYR A 77 1.33 -4.29 1.18
C TYR A 77 -0.07 -4.58 0.64
N ALA A 78 -0.65 -3.59 -0.07
CA ALA A 78 -1.84 -3.76 -0.86
C ALA A 78 -1.48 -3.51 -2.33
N GLY A 79 -1.59 -4.55 -3.15
CA GLY A 79 -1.30 -4.47 -4.58
C GLY A 79 -1.39 -5.83 -5.24
N ARG A 80 -0.99 -5.90 -6.50
CA ARG A 80 -1.06 -7.15 -7.27
C ARG A 80 -0.05 -8.17 -6.76
N ALA A 81 -0.42 -9.44 -6.86
CA ALA A 81 0.53 -10.52 -6.65
C ALA A 81 1.73 -10.40 -7.60
N GLU A 82 2.84 -11.05 -7.26
CA GLU A 82 4.02 -11.07 -8.14
C GLU A 82 3.68 -11.66 -9.51
N SER A 83 4.17 -11.04 -10.56
CA SER A 83 3.94 -11.46 -11.94
C SER A 83 5.18 -11.25 -12.78
N ALA A 84 5.34 -12.05 -13.83
CA ALA A 84 6.36 -11.83 -14.86
C ALA A 84 5.94 -10.73 -15.86
N THR A 85 4.64 -10.44 -15.95
CA THR A 85 4.08 -9.40 -16.82
C THR A 85 3.58 -8.20 -16.01
N PRO A 86 3.61 -6.98 -16.57
CA PRO A 86 3.13 -5.79 -15.86
C PRO A 86 1.63 -5.81 -15.53
N ALA A 87 0.83 -6.48 -16.35
CA ALA A 87 -0.63 -6.58 -16.19
C ALA A 87 -1.17 -7.91 -16.74
N GLU A 88 -2.38 -8.29 -16.34
CA GLU A 88 -3.13 -9.37 -17.00
C GLU A 88 -3.63 -8.91 -18.38
N GLY A 89 -3.75 -9.83 -19.32
CA GLY A 89 -4.27 -9.54 -20.67
C GLY A 89 -5.80 -9.40 -20.75
N SER A 90 -6.51 -9.64 -19.64
CA SER A 90 -7.98 -9.63 -19.55
C SER A 90 -8.48 -8.41 -18.79
N LEU A 91 -9.38 -7.64 -19.42
CA LEU A 91 -10.04 -6.50 -18.78
C LEU A 91 -10.89 -6.91 -17.56
N VAL A 92 -11.45 -8.12 -17.59
CA VAL A 92 -12.27 -8.64 -16.49
C VAL A 92 -11.41 -8.96 -15.27
N GLU A 93 -10.28 -9.63 -15.48
CA GLU A 93 -9.33 -9.96 -14.40
C GLU A 93 -8.75 -8.68 -13.82
N HIS A 94 -8.39 -7.72 -14.67
CA HIS A 94 -7.92 -6.41 -14.26
C HIS A 94 -8.91 -5.69 -13.33
N ALA A 95 -10.20 -5.66 -13.67
CA ALA A 95 -11.23 -5.00 -12.86
C ALA A 95 -11.46 -5.69 -11.51
N ILE A 96 -11.46 -7.03 -11.50
CA ILE A 96 -11.59 -7.83 -10.26
C ILE A 96 -10.40 -7.54 -9.34
N GLU A 97 -9.19 -7.55 -9.90
CA GLU A 97 -7.97 -7.34 -9.14
C GLU A 97 -7.89 -5.90 -8.58
N GLN A 98 -8.30 -4.90 -9.36
CA GLN A 98 -8.36 -3.51 -8.90
C GLN A 98 -9.33 -3.34 -7.71
N ALA A 99 -10.52 -3.93 -7.80
CA ALA A 99 -11.50 -3.90 -6.71
C ALA A 99 -10.95 -4.60 -5.44
N ARG A 100 -10.27 -5.74 -5.61
CA ARG A 100 -9.63 -6.49 -4.51
C ARG A 100 -8.58 -5.65 -3.79
N ILE A 101 -7.71 -4.98 -4.53
CA ILE A 101 -6.62 -4.16 -3.98
C ILE A 101 -7.18 -2.97 -3.18
N ILE A 102 -8.21 -2.30 -3.72
CA ILE A 102 -8.89 -1.18 -3.06
C ILE A 102 -9.54 -1.64 -1.75
N ALA A 103 -10.30 -2.74 -1.78
CA ALA A 103 -10.93 -3.29 -0.60
C ALA A 103 -9.91 -3.66 0.48
N GLN A 104 -8.78 -4.27 0.09
CA GLN A 104 -7.70 -4.59 1.01
C GLN A 104 -7.07 -3.36 1.67
N ALA A 105 -6.83 -2.30 0.90
CA ALA A 105 -6.24 -1.07 1.43
C ALA A 105 -7.16 -0.35 2.42
N LEU A 106 -8.48 -0.48 2.26
CA LEU A 106 -9.48 0.19 3.12
C LEU A 106 -9.89 -0.62 4.35
N GLN A 107 -9.74 -1.95 4.33
CA GLN A 107 -10.16 -2.83 5.43
C GLN A 107 -9.05 -3.12 6.46
N GLY A 108 -7.78 -2.89 6.12
CA GLY A 108 -6.65 -3.09 7.05
C GLY A 108 -6.34 -4.54 7.44
N GLN A 109 -7.13 -5.52 6.98
CA GLN A 109 -6.93 -6.93 7.31
C GLN A 109 -6.02 -7.62 6.28
N LEU A 110 -4.73 -7.29 6.30
CA LEU A 110 -3.72 -8.00 5.50
C LEU A 110 -3.02 -9.06 6.35
N GLN A 111 -2.97 -10.29 5.82
CA GLN A 111 -2.09 -11.33 6.35
C GLN A 111 -0.62 -10.86 6.18
N PRO A 112 0.26 -11.05 7.17
CA PRO A 112 1.68 -10.83 6.97
C PRO A 112 2.14 -11.73 5.82
N ALA A 113 2.90 -11.16 4.88
CA ALA A 113 3.41 -11.90 3.73
C ALA A 113 4.07 -13.20 4.22
N ALA A 114 3.44 -14.34 3.92
CA ALA A 114 3.95 -15.64 4.27
C ALA A 114 5.34 -15.77 3.64
N GLY A 115 6.37 -15.72 4.47
CA GLY A 115 7.71 -16.10 4.09
C GLY A 115 7.67 -17.57 3.71
N SER A 116 7.83 -17.85 2.42
CA SER A 116 8.29 -19.15 1.94
C SER A 116 9.71 -19.36 2.48
N LEU A 117 9.80 -19.88 3.70
CA LEU A 117 10.95 -20.64 4.18
C LEU A 117 10.57 -22.12 4.11
N ALA A 118 10.96 -22.74 3.01
CA ALA A 118 11.29 -24.15 2.91
C ALA A 118 12.61 -24.24 2.13
#